data_AF-A0A0F9IB27-F1
#
_entry.id   AF-A0A0F9IB27-F1
#
_cell.length_a   1.000
_cell.length_b   1.000
_cell.length_c   1.000
_cell.angle_alpha   90.00
_cell.angle_beta   90.00
_cell.angle_gamma   90.00
#
_symmetry.space_group_name_H-M   'P 1'
#
loop_
_entity.id
_entity.type
_entity.pdbx_description
1 polymer ?
#
loop_
_entity_poly.entity_id
_entity_poly.type
_entity_poly.pdbx_seq_one_letter_code
_entity_poly.pdbx_strand_id
1 'polypeptide(L)'
;MWCTSLFTFSVEISNLFNYQKEIRQSIFLDSYQLLQHLFKKNHNRVSIFHNSFREFILSKFSEFSILKIIKDITKNLKSLEYTDEWFSHIFEYAFKSKDYDYIIEKVNQEFVEIALSRFRSIKDIESAFYWAIKAAKEKKNLLALSKLGFLRLKTKQRVENYIDWVLLSKILISMKKINFLINYSYSVYQNEWLIDYKVAINIIGELINHNYLELSEQLFKTFFQKHTLEEIMNRENLIEFAYCLGTFPKSYKAELKFLSQFHYCNGIDGNNTYEPEGCPQLEMYIKAIVKFQNPESWKEIKNYKNDIPEELIPYYIIRALVLYGKKELLKNELEEYNAKFNPESNPELAYFACLAGISSKLVESLLGNISKADFIAPQHIYHNNTILSVARWKLISIAYINNLAFIKDLTTSLESNETWWNNYLLYLLNLGSCISSFLKQEDTDWFDKANRCIDILLKLKRKNNDYDFISLLRSCREELSQSLYLITKIIAKQYSDRLKDWFEKIKSLQESNLWTIQYGIRETYEDYIFELELYDNLTSIPECKLFLLELLQICKNKFKNSLSNLFFPFQ
;
A
#
# COMPACT_ATOMS: atom_id res chain seq x y z
N MET A 1 0.80 -7.45 -45.92
CA MET A 1 0.02 -7.89 -44.75
C MET A 1 0.66 -8.99 -43.92
N TRP A 2 1.50 -9.84 -44.52
CA TRP A 2 1.74 -11.19 -44.04
C TRP A 2 2.80 -11.26 -42.93
N CYS A 3 3.52 -10.16 -42.64
CA CYS A 3 4.43 -10.06 -41.50
C CYS A 3 3.68 -10.09 -40.15
N THR A 4 2.38 -9.76 -40.12
CA THR A 4 1.56 -9.87 -38.90
C THR A 4 1.56 -11.28 -38.31
N SER A 5 1.66 -12.31 -39.16
CA SER A 5 1.75 -13.69 -38.73
C SER A 5 3.05 -14.00 -37.97
N LEU A 6 4.13 -13.30 -38.33
CA LEU A 6 5.46 -13.48 -37.74
C LEU A 6 5.62 -12.75 -36.41
N PHE A 7 4.76 -11.78 -36.08
CA PHE A 7 4.76 -11.15 -34.76
C PHE A 7 4.19 -12.10 -33.71
N THR A 8 5.00 -12.39 -32.71
CA THR A 8 4.64 -13.10 -31.47
C THR A 8 3.88 -12.21 -30.49
N PHE A 9 3.74 -10.91 -30.77
CA PHE A 9 3.14 -9.90 -29.90
C PHE A 9 2.14 -9.00 -30.66
N SER A 10 1.35 -8.22 -29.91
CA SER A 10 0.38 -7.28 -30.51
C SER A 10 1.08 -6.02 -31.02
N VAL A 11 0.73 -5.56 -32.22
CA VAL A 11 1.36 -4.41 -32.87
C VAL A 11 0.34 -3.30 -33.06
N GLU A 12 0.72 -2.05 -32.83
CA GLU A 12 -0.14 -0.91 -33.18
C GLU A 12 -0.44 -0.88 -34.67
N ILE A 13 -1.70 -0.60 -35.01
CA ILE A 13 -2.16 -0.53 -36.40
C ILE A 13 -1.34 0.48 -37.22
N SER A 14 -0.98 1.61 -36.60
CA SER A 14 -0.11 2.65 -37.18
C SER A 14 1.28 2.12 -37.54
N ASN A 15 1.83 1.23 -36.72
CA ASN A 15 3.17 0.68 -36.89
C ASN A 15 3.21 -0.53 -37.84
N LEU A 16 2.08 -1.18 -38.14
CA LEU A 16 2.03 -2.30 -39.07
C LEU A 16 2.63 -1.97 -40.45
N PHE A 17 2.44 -0.73 -40.91
CA PHE A 17 3.01 -0.26 -42.18
C PHE A 17 4.54 -0.12 -42.11
N ASN A 18 5.10 0.28 -40.97
CA ASN A 18 6.54 0.46 -40.77
C ASN A 18 7.33 -0.87 -40.89
N TYR A 19 6.65 -2.00 -40.67
CA TYR A 19 7.20 -3.35 -40.84
C TYR A 19 7.01 -3.94 -42.24
N GLN A 20 6.41 -3.19 -43.18
CA GLN A 20 6.05 -3.68 -44.51
C GLN A 20 6.44 -2.69 -45.62
N LYS A 21 7.65 -2.14 -45.54
CA LYS A 21 8.17 -1.10 -46.44
C LYS A 21 8.16 -1.48 -47.93
N GLU A 22 8.11 -2.77 -48.26
CA GLU A 22 8.08 -3.26 -49.65
C GLU A 22 6.67 -3.27 -50.28
N ILE A 23 5.61 -3.02 -49.49
CA ILE A 23 4.22 -3.02 -49.97
C ILE A 23 3.70 -1.59 -50.04
N ARG A 24 3.15 -1.18 -51.20
CA ARG A 24 2.50 0.13 -51.35
C ARG A 24 1.35 0.28 -50.34
N GLN A 25 1.25 1.47 -49.73
CA GLN A 25 0.29 1.76 -48.66
C GLN A 25 -1.17 1.52 -49.05
N SER A 26 -1.56 1.82 -50.29
CA SER A 26 -2.91 1.54 -50.81
C SER A 26 -3.24 0.04 -50.80
N ILE A 27 -2.35 -0.78 -51.37
CA ILE A 27 -2.49 -2.25 -51.42
C ILE A 27 -2.54 -2.86 -50.03
N PHE A 28 -1.77 -2.29 -49.08
CA PHE A 28 -1.81 -2.68 -47.69
C PHE A 28 -3.17 -2.37 -47.06
N LEU A 29 -3.71 -1.16 -47.22
CA LEU A 29 -5.00 -0.80 -46.61
C LEU A 29 -6.16 -1.66 -47.15
N ASP A 30 -6.19 -1.91 -48.46
CA ASP A 30 -7.21 -2.73 -49.11
C ASP A 30 -7.17 -4.18 -48.60
N SER A 31 -5.97 -4.75 -48.52
CA SER A 31 -5.77 -6.11 -47.96
C SER A 31 -6.18 -6.17 -46.48
N TYR A 32 -5.97 -5.09 -45.73
CA TYR A 32 -6.20 -5.05 -44.28
C TYR A 32 -7.68 -5.04 -43.99
N GLN A 33 -8.45 -4.25 -44.75
CA GLN A 33 -9.90 -4.22 -44.64
C GLN A 33 -10.54 -5.59 -44.92
N LEU A 34 -10.00 -6.35 -45.88
CA LEU A 34 -10.49 -7.69 -46.21
C LEU A 34 -10.17 -8.72 -45.11
N LEU A 35 -9.01 -8.61 -44.45
CA LEU A 35 -8.50 -9.61 -43.50
C LEU A 35 -8.65 -9.21 -42.02
N GLN A 36 -9.20 -8.03 -41.73
CA GLN A 36 -9.27 -7.49 -40.36
C GLN A 36 -10.03 -8.39 -39.37
N HIS A 37 -10.95 -9.22 -39.87
CA HIS A 37 -11.74 -10.18 -39.09
C HIS A 37 -10.91 -11.36 -38.56
N LEU A 38 -9.70 -11.59 -39.12
CA LEU A 38 -8.77 -12.64 -38.69
C LEU A 38 -7.82 -12.19 -37.58
N PHE A 39 -7.93 -10.93 -37.17
CA PHE A 39 -7.14 -10.33 -36.12
C PHE A 39 -7.97 -10.10 -34.86
N LYS A 40 -7.38 -10.38 -33.70
CA LYS A 40 -7.90 -9.90 -32.43
C LYS A 40 -7.53 -8.42 -32.31
N LYS A 41 -8.53 -7.55 -32.27
CA LYS A 41 -8.37 -6.10 -32.06
C LYS A 41 -8.59 -5.78 -30.58
N ASN A 42 -7.57 -5.22 -29.94
CA ASN A 42 -7.69 -4.61 -28.62
C ASN A 42 -7.30 -3.14 -28.75
N HIS A 43 -8.29 -2.23 -28.66
CA HIS A 43 -8.10 -0.80 -28.91
C HIS A 43 -7.42 -0.55 -30.27
N ASN A 44 -6.25 0.09 -30.29
CA ASN A 44 -5.47 0.40 -31.50
C ASN A 44 -4.42 -0.65 -31.85
N ARG A 45 -4.42 -1.82 -31.18
CA ARG A 45 -3.45 -2.90 -31.42
C ARG A 45 -4.11 -4.14 -32.01
N VAL A 46 -3.33 -4.82 -32.84
CA VAL A 46 -3.73 -6.01 -33.58
C VAL A 46 -2.81 -7.17 -33.21
N SER A 47 -3.40 -8.31 -32.87
CA SER A 47 -2.70 -9.60 -32.76
C SER A 47 -3.42 -10.68 -33.57
N ILE A 48 -2.72 -11.77 -33.86
CA ILE A 48 -3.31 -12.91 -34.57
C ILE A 48 -4.30 -13.63 -33.66
N PHE A 49 -5.42 -14.09 -34.21
CA PHE A 49 -6.49 -14.75 -33.47
C PHE A 49 -6.10 -16.13 -32.91
N HIS A 50 -5.32 -16.94 -33.64
CA HIS A 50 -4.93 -18.29 -33.22
C HIS A 50 -3.55 -18.71 -33.77
N ASN A 51 -2.77 -19.46 -32.99
CA ASN A 51 -1.43 -19.95 -33.40
C ASN A 51 -1.49 -20.88 -34.62
N SER A 52 -2.57 -21.66 -34.80
CA SER A 52 -2.76 -22.50 -36.00
C SER A 52 -2.85 -21.68 -37.29
N PHE A 53 -3.42 -20.47 -37.22
CA PHE A 53 -3.46 -19.57 -38.37
C PHE A 53 -2.09 -18.98 -38.69
N ARG A 54 -1.29 -18.69 -37.65
CA ARG A 54 0.13 -18.32 -37.81
C ARG A 54 0.89 -19.44 -38.53
N GLU A 55 0.80 -20.67 -38.05
CA GLU A 55 1.48 -21.83 -38.65
C GLU A 55 1.04 -22.07 -40.09
N PHE A 56 -0.27 -21.97 -40.38
CA PHE A 56 -0.78 -22.06 -41.74
C PHE A 56 -0.16 -21.01 -42.66
N ILE A 57 -0.12 -19.74 -42.25
CA ILE A 57 0.50 -18.68 -43.06
C ILE A 57 1.99 -18.97 -43.27
N LEU A 58 2.71 -19.36 -42.21
CA LEU A 58 4.14 -19.66 -42.29
C LEU A 58 4.43 -20.82 -43.25
N SER A 59 3.56 -21.83 -43.31
CA SER A 59 3.68 -22.96 -44.25
C SER A 59 3.58 -22.56 -45.73
N LYS A 60 3.05 -21.36 -46.03
CA LYS A 60 2.93 -20.83 -47.40
C LYS A 60 4.15 -20.04 -47.85
N PHE A 61 5.13 -19.83 -46.98
CA PHE A 61 6.34 -19.08 -47.30
C PHE A 61 7.58 -19.97 -47.37
N SER A 62 8.53 -19.55 -48.22
CA SER A 62 9.88 -20.11 -48.17
C SER A 62 10.60 -19.68 -46.89
N GLU A 63 11.49 -20.53 -46.38
CA GLU A 63 12.34 -20.18 -45.23
C GLU A 63 13.15 -18.90 -45.47
N PHE A 64 13.58 -18.67 -46.73
CA PHE A 64 14.29 -17.46 -47.12
C PHE A 64 13.44 -16.19 -46.92
N SER A 65 12.18 -16.22 -47.36
CA SER A 65 11.24 -15.10 -47.18
C SER A 65 10.96 -14.83 -45.71
N ILE A 66 10.78 -15.88 -44.91
CA ILE A 66 10.58 -15.77 -43.46
C ILE A 66 11.79 -15.12 -42.80
N LEU A 67 13.00 -15.59 -43.10
CA LEU A 67 14.24 -15.03 -42.55
C LEU A 67 14.44 -13.57 -42.93
N LYS A 68 14.09 -13.17 -44.17
CA LYS A 68 14.16 -11.78 -44.62
C LYS A 68 13.23 -10.89 -43.77
N ILE A 69 11.98 -11.29 -43.58
CA ILE A 69 11.02 -10.54 -42.76
C ILE A 69 11.47 -10.44 -41.30
N ILE A 70 11.97 -11.54 -40.72
CA ILE A 70 12.50 -11.53 -39.35
C ILE A 70 13.66 -10.53 -39.22
N LYS A 71 14.57 -10.47 -40.19
CA LYS A 71 15.65 -9.47 -40.21
C LYS A 71 15.14 -8.04 -40.26
N ASP A 72 14.10 -7.77 -41.04
CA ASP A 72 13.48 -6.44 -41.11
C ASP A 72 12.81 -6.05 -39.78
N ILE A 73 12.13 -6.98 -39.13
CA ILE A 73 11.56 -6.79 -37.80
C ILE A 73 12.67 -6.51 -36.78
N THR A 74 13.73 -7.32 -36.76
CA THR A 74 14.90 -7.12 -35.87
C THR A 74 15.50 -5.74 -36.08
N LYS A 75 15.70 -5.31 -37.33
CA LYS A 75 16.27 -3.99 -37.65
C LYS A 75 15.41 -2.85 -37.11
N ASN A 76 14.10 -2.95 -37.25
CA ASN A 76 13.18 -1.96 -36.69
C ASN A 76 13.21 -1.97 -35.15
N LEU A 77 13.19 -3.15 -34.51
CA LEU A 77 13.27 -3.24 -33.05
C LEU A 77 14.58 -2.63 -32.51
N LYS A 78 15.72 -2.81 -33.20
CA LYS A 78 17.00 -2.17 -32.83
C LYS A 78 16.91 -0.65 -32.82
N SER A 79 16.11 -0.05 -33.69
CA SER A 79 15.91 1.42 -33.70
C SER A 79 15.06 1.94 -32.54
N LEU A 80 14.38 1.04 -31.82
CA LEU A 80 13.56 1.35 -30.65
C LEU A 80 14.31 1.05 -29.34
N GLU A 81 15.63 1.21 -29.33
CA GLU A 81 16.47 0.79 -28.19
C GLU A 81 15.95 1.37 -26.85
N TYR A 82 15.89 0.50 -25.84
CA TYR A 82 15.37 0.77 -24.49
C TYR A 82 13.86 1.06 -24.36
N THR A 83 13.07 0.91 -25.42
CA THR A 83 11.59 0.88 -25.32
C THR A 83 11.08 -0.45 -24.77
N ASP A 84 9.79 -0.50 -24.42
CA ASP A 84 9.13 -1.71 -23.92
C ASP A 84 9.19 -2.84 -24.96
N GLU A 85 8.90 -2.52 -26.23
CA GLU A 85 9.01 -3.47 -27.34
C GLU A 85 10.43 -4.01 -27.53
N TRP A 86 11.44 -3.16 -27.32
CA TRP A 86 12.83 -3.60 -27.41
C TRP A 86 13.15 -4.61 -26.31
N PHE A 87 12.92 -4.26 -25.04
CA PHE A 87 13.22 -5.15 -23.90
C PHE A 87 12.54 -6.52 -24.03
N SER A 88 11.27 -6.53 -24.44
CA SER A 88 10.48 -7.78 -24.46
C SER A 88 10.72 -8.66 -25.69
N HIS A 89 11.18 -8.10 -26.82
CA HIS A 89 11.18 -8.84 -28.08
C HIS A 89 12.51 -8.89 -28.82
N ILE A 90 13.41 -7.91 -28.67
CA ILE A 90 14.58 -7.79 -29.55
C ILE A 90 15.44 -9.05 -29.58
N PHE A 91 15.72 -9.66 -28.43
CA PHE A 91 16.66 -10.78 -28.33
C PHE A 91 16.13 -12.06 -28.96
N GLU A 92 14.81 -12.29 -28.89
CA GLU A 92 14.16 -13.41 -29.59
C GLU A 92 14.30 -13.24 -31.11
N TYR A 93 13.98 -12.05 -31.64
CA TYR A 93 14.06 -11.80 -33.09
C TYR A 93 15.51 -11.75 -33.59
N ALA A 94 16.43 -11.19 -32.82
CA ALA A 94 17.85 -11.23 -33.11
C ALA A 94 18.34 -12.69 -33.23
N PHE A 95 17.91 -13.57 -32.31
CA PHE A 95 18.30 -14.97 -32.33
C PHE A 95 17.73 -15.68 -33.57
N LYS A 96 16.42 -15.48 -33.86
CA LYS A 96 15.78 -16.03 -35.06
C LYS A 96 16.42 -15.51 -36.36
N SER A 97 16.90 -14.27 -36.37
CA SER A 97 17.63 -13.69 -37.51
C SER A 97 19.10 -14.14 -37.63
N LYS A 98 19.57 -14.99 -36.70
CA LYS A 98 20.96 -15.45 -36.55
C LYS A 98 21.97 -14.33 -36.24
N ASP A 99 21.51 -13.23 -35.67
CA ASP A 99 22.33 -12.11 -35.23
C ASP A 99 22.82 -12.32 -33.79
N TYR A 100 23.64 -13.36 -33.63
CA TYR A 100 24.09 -13.82 -32.31
C TYR A 100 25.08 -12.85 -31.66
N ASP A 101 25.91 -12.16 -32.45
CA ASP A 101 26.93 -11.25 -31.94
C ASP A 101 26.26 -10.04 -31.25
N TYR A 102 25.20 -9.49 -31.85
CA TYR A 102 24.42 -8.41 -31.24
C TYR A 102 23.86 -8.80 -29.86
N ILE A 103 23.33 -10.02 -29.71
CA ILE A 103 22.76 -10.48 -28.43
C ILE A 103 23.86 -10.57 -27.37
N ILE A 104 24.98 -11.22 -27.71
CA ILE A 104 26.09 -11.44 -26.76
C ILE A 104 26.72 -10.10 -26.34
N GLU A 105 26.82 -9.13 -27.25
CA GLU A 105 27.35 -7.81 -26.96
C GLU A 105 26.41 -7.00 -26.05
N LYS A 106 25.10 -7.05 -26.32
CA LYS A 106 24.11 -6.23 -25.60
C LYS A 106 23.71 -6.78 -24.25
N VAL A 107 23.69 -8.10 -24.04
CA VAL A 107 23.32 -8.68 -22.73
C VAL A 107 24.54 -8.72 -21.82
N ASN A 108 24.80 -7.58 -21.16
CA ASN A 108 25.94 -7.38 -20.27
C ASN A 108 25.52 -6.64 -18.98
N GLN A 109 26.49 -6.20 -18.16
CA GLN A 109 26.19 -5.52 -16.90
C GLN A 109 25.42 -4.20 -17.10
N GLU A 110 25.79 -3.41 -18.11
CA GLU A 110 25.14 -2.14 -18.43
C GLU A 110 23.66 -2.36 -18.79
N PHE A 111 23.35 -3.42 -19.56
CA PHE A 111 21.97 -3.80 -19.83
C PHE A 111 21.17 -4.07 -18.56
N VAL A 112 21.74 -4.79 -17.58
CA VAL A 112 21.07 -5.08 -16.31
C VAL A 112 20.81 -3.80 -15.52
N GLU A 113 21.77 -2.90 -15.45
CA GLU A 113 21.63 -1.61 -14.75
C GLU A 113 20.57 -0.72 -15.41
N ILE A 114 20.55 -0.65 -16.75
CA ILE A 114 19.52 0.09 -17.49
C ILE A 114 18.15 -0.57 -17.32
N ALA A 115 18.07 -1.91 -17.35
CA ALA A 115 16.81 -2.62 -17.16
C ALA A 115 16.23 -2.36 -15.76
N LEU A 116 17.06 -2.43 -14.71
CA LEU A 116 16.62 -2.18 -13.33
C LEU A 116 16.22 -0.71 -13.12
N SER A 117 17.01 0.24 -13.62
CA SER A 117 16.68 1.67 -13.50
C SER A 117 15.42 2.08 -14.26
N ARG A 118 15.05 1.32 -15.30
CA ARG A 118 13.78 1.47 -16.04
C ARG A 118 12.65 0.60 -15.52
N PHE A 119 12.84 -0.08 -14.38
CA PHE A 119 11.83 -0.95 -13.77
C PHE A 119 11.31 -2.00 -14.75
N ARG A 120 12.22 -2.71 -15.41
CA ARG A 120 11.86 -3.85 -16.27
C ARG A 120 11.56 -5.09 -15.44
N SER A 121 10.65 -5.91 -15.97
CA SER A 121 10.29 -7.18 -15.33
C SER A 121 11.48 -8.14 -15.26
N ILE A 122 11.50 -8.98 -14.23
CA ILE A 122 12.49 -10.06 -14.09
C ILE A 122 12.41 -11.00 -15.29
N LYS A 123 11.20 -11.24 -15.79
CA LYS A 123 10.95 -12.08 -16.97
C LYS A 123 11.65 -11.56 -18.22
N ASP A 124 11.63 -10.25 -18.46
CA ASP A 124 12.36 -9.65 -19.61
C ASP A 124 13.88 -9.85 -19.45
N ILE A 125 14.41 -9.62 -18.25
CA ILE A 125 15.85 -9.77 -17.96
C ILE A 125 16.29 -11.23 -18.12
N GLU A 126 15.54 -12.18 -17.55
CA GLU A 126 15.80 -13.62 -17.68
C GLU A 126 15.63 -14.12 -19.12
N SER A 127 14.67 -13.59 -19.87
CA SER A 127 14.51 -13.87 -21.29
C SER A 127 15.73 -13.40 -22.09
N ALA A 128 16.24 -12.21 -21.81
CA ALA A 128 17.48 -11.71 -22.43
C ALA A 128 18.67 -12.64 -22.14
N PHE A 129 18.86 -13.05 -20.88
CA PHE A 129 19.88 -14.04 -20.53
C PHE A 129 19.70 -15.38 -21.24
N TYR A 130 18.47 -15.88 -21.33
CA TYR A 130 18.16 -17.12 -22.04
C TYR A 130 18.60 -17.06 -23.51
N TRP A 131 18.24 -15.99 -24.22
CA TRP A 131 18.62 -15.81 -25.62
C TRP A 131 20.13 -15.59 -25.78
N ALA A 132 20.78 -14.88 -24.87
CA ALA A 132 22.22 -14.67 -24.89
C ALA A 132 23.01 -15.96 -24.67
N ILE A 133 22.58 -16.81 -23.72
CA ILE A 133 23.19 -18.12 -23.47
C ILE A 133 23.01 -19.02 -24.70
N LYS A 134 21.84 -19.03 -25.32
CA LYS A 134 21.62 -19.76 -26.58
C LYS A 134 22.51 -19.24 -27.71
N ALA A 135 22.58 -17.92 -27.90
CA ALA A 135 23.44 -17.31 -28.92
C ALA A 135 24.92 -17.66 -28.72
N ALA A 136 25.40 -17.61 -27.48
CA ALA A 136 26.77 -18.00 -27.13
C ALA A 136 27.03 -19.49 -27.38
N LYS A 137 26.04 -20.36 -27.14
CA LYS A 137 26.11 -21.79 -27.45
C LYS A 137 26.20 -22.04 -28.96
N GLU A 138 25.37 -21.39 -29.76
CA GLU A 138 25.41 -21.48 -31.23
C GLU A 138 26.77 -21.02 -31.80
N LYS A 139 27.34 -19.96 -31.21
CA LYS A 139 28.68 -19.45 -31.56
C LYS A 139 29.84 -20.26 -30.96
N LYS A 140 29.56 -21.24 -30.10
CA LYS A 140 30.57 -21.99 -29.31
C LYS A 140 31.51 -21.07 -28.51
N ASN A 141 31.00 -19.92 -28.05
CA ASN A 141 31.77 -18.93 -27.30
C ASN A 141 31.74 -19.23 -25.80
N LEU A 142 32.69 -20.06 -25.33
CA LEU A 142 32.79 -20.49 -23.93
C LEU A 142 33.01 -19.31 -22.96
N LEU A 143 33.76 -18.28 -23.38
CA LEU A 143 34.01 -17.10 -22.55
C LEU A 143 32.72 -16.33 -22.28
N ALA A 144 31.90 -16.11 -23.33
CA ALA A 144 30.60 -15.46 -23.19
C ALA A 144 29.65 -16.28 -22.30
N LEU A 145 29.62 -17.61 -22.44
CA LEU A 145 28.82 -18.49 -21.60
C LEU A 145 29.17 -18.35 -20.11
N SER A 146 30.47 -18.34 -19.77
CA SER A 146 30.93 -18.18 -18.39
C SER A 146 30.52 -16.82 -17.81
N LYS A 147 30.75 -15.73 -18.55
CA LYS A 147 30.38 -14.37 -18.14
C LYS A 147 28.87 -14.22 -17.94
N LEU A 148 28.05 -14.72 -18.88
CA LEU A 148 26.60 -14.67 -18.80
C LEU A 148 26.06 -15.49 -17.62
N GLY A 149 26.64 -16.66 -17.37
CA GLY A 149 26.26 -17.51 -16.22
C GLY A 149 26.47 -16.80 -14.88
N PHE A 150 27.64 -16.19 -14.69
CA PHE A 150 27.95 -15.41 -13.49
C PHE A 150 27.06 -14.18 -13.34
N LEU A 151 26.87 -13.42 -14.43
CA LEU A 151 26.06 -12.21 -14.42
C LEU A 151 24.59 -12.52 -14.12
N ARG A 152 24.03 -13.60 -14.71
CA ARG A 152 22.67 -14.07 -14.41
C ARG A 152 22.50 -14.44 -12.95
N LEU A 153 23.45 -15.20 -12.37
CA LEU A 153 23.39 -15.61 -10.96
C LEU A 153 23.42 -14.41 -10.01
N LYS A 154 24.34 -13.46 -10.24
CA LYS A 154 24.40 -12.22 -9.44
C LYS A 154 23.14 -11.37 -9.58
N THR A 155 22.59 -11.26 -10.78
CA THR A 155 21.36 -10.50 -11.04
C THR A 155 20.20 -11.13 -10.28
N LYS A 156 20.06 -12.45 -10.36
CA LYS A 156 19.05 -13.21 -9.62
C LYS A 156 19.15 -12.98 -8.11
N GLN A 157 20.35 -13.11 -7.53
CA GLN A 157 20.57 -12.83 -6.10
C GLN A 157 20.20 -11.40 -5.72
N ARG A 158 20.56 -10.41 -6.56
CA ARG A 158 20.23 -9.00 -6.33
C ARG A 158 18.72 -8.76 -6.29
N VAL A 159 18.02 -9.34 -7.26
CA VAL A 159 16.59 -9.19 -7.48
C VAL A 159 15.76 -9.91 -6.42
N GLU A 160 16.15 -11.12 -6.02
CA GLU A 160 15.42 -11.94 -5.06
C GLU A 160 15.64 -11.49 -3.61
N ASN A 161 16.86 -11.06 -3.25
CA ASN A 161 17.22 -10.86 -1.84
C ASN A 161 17.26 -9.39 -1.40
N TYR A 162 17.31 -8.43 -2.32
CA TYR A 162 17.57 -7.03 -1.97
C TYR A 162 16.49 -6.04 -2.45
N ILE A 163 15.59 -6.46 -3.34
CA ILE A 163 14.51 -5.58 -3.82
C ILE A 163 13.23 -5.92 -3.05
N ASP A 164 12.80 -4.99 -2.19
CA ASP A 164 11.45 -5.01 -1.63
C ASP A 164 10.46 -4.47 -2.67
N TRP A 165 9.79 -5.40 -3.35
CA TRP A 165 8.82 -5.09 -4.40
C TRP A 165 7.56 -4.38 -3.88
N VAL A 166 7.19 -4.63 -2.62
CA VAL A 166 6.03 -3.99 -1.99
C VAL A 166 6.38 -2.52 -1.72
N LEU A 167 7.52 -2.25 -1.08
CA LEU A 167 7.97 -0.89 -0.84
C LEU A 167 8.20 -0.11 -2.14
N LEU A 168 8.83 -0.73 -3.14
CA LEU A 168 9.04 -0.10 -4.44
C LEU A 168 7.70 0.29 -5.10
N SER A 169 6.69 -0.58 -5.02
CA SER A 169 5.37 -0.27 -5.58
C SER A 169 4.73 0.95 -4.93
N LYS A 170 4.77 1.04 -3.58
CA LYS A 170 4.27 2.19 -2.81
C LYS A 170 4.96 3.48 -3.25
N ILE A 171 6.29 3.46 -3.36
CA ILE A 171 7.07 4.63 -3.80
C ILE A 171 6.67 5.06 -5.22
N LEU A 172 6.57 4.12 -6.17
CA LEU A 172 6.21 4.45 -7.56
C LEU A 172 4.79 5.02 -7.67
N ILE A 173 3.83 4.48 -6.93
CA ILE A 173 2.45 4.96 -6.90
C ILE A 173 2.39 6.36 -6.29
N SER A 174 3.07 6.59 -5.16
CA SER A 174 3.17 7.90 -4.51
C SER A 174 3.84 8.95 -5.40
N MET A 175 4.80 8.54 -6.23
CA MET A 175 5.42 9.39 -7.26
C MET A 175 4.57 9.57 -8.53
N LYS A 176 3.36 8.99 -8.61
CA LYS A 176 2.48 8.97 -9.79
C LYS A 176 3.13 8.35 -11.04
N LYS A 177 4.04 7.41 -10.82
CA LYS A 177 4.84 6.73 -11.84
C LYS A 177 4.24 5.37 -12.23
N ILE A 178 2.94 5.35 -12.52
CA ILE A 178 2.15 4.13 -12.73
C ILE A 178 2.64 3.29 -13.92
N ASN A 179 3.12 3.93 -14.99
CA ASN A 179 3.65 3.20 -16.15
C ASN A 179 4.87 2.33 -15.77
N PHE A 180 5.74 2.81 -14.87
CA PHE A 180 6.88 2.01 -14.41
C PHE A 180 6.45 0.85 -13.52
N LEU A 181 5.42 1.05 -12.69
CA LEU A 181 4.81 -0.01 -11.91
C LEU A 181 4.27 -1.13 -12.81
N ILE A 182 3.46 -0.78 -13.82
CA ILE A 182 2.91 -1.73 -14.78
C ILE A 182 4.03 -2.47 -15.53
N ASN A 183 5.09 -1.78 -15.95
CA ASN A 183 6.17 -2.39 -16.72
C ASN A 183 6.91 -3.54 -16.03
N TYR A 184 7.11 -3.50 -14.71
CA TYR A 184 7.73 -4.64 -14.02
C TYR A 184 6.71 -5.67 -13.53
N SER A 185 5.49 -5.23 -13.20
CA SER A 185 4.49 -6.07 -12.52
C SER A 185 3.56 -6.81 -13.48
N TYR A 186 3.30 -6.27 -14.66
CA TYR A 186 2.22 -6.75 -15.53
C TYR A 186 2.59 -6.70 -17.02
N SER A 187 2.35 -7.82 -17.71
CA SER A 187 2.48 -7.89 -19.16
C SER A 187 1.14 -7.57 -19.80
N VAL A 188 1.03 -6.37 -20.36
CA VAL A 188 -0.13 -5.95 -21.17
C VAL A 188 -0.35 -6.88 -22.37
N TYR A 189 0.74 -7.43 -22.92
CA TYR A 189 0.69 -8.31 -24.09
C TYR A 189 0.09 -9.69 -23.79
N GLN A 190 0.49 -10.28 -22.66
CA GLN A 190 0.07 -11.62 -22.26
C GLN A 190 -1.14 -11.58 -21.31
N ASN A 191 -1.58 -10.38 -20.94
CA ASN A 191 -2.61 -10.13 -19.95
C ASN A 191 -2.32 -10.92 -18.66
N GLU A 192 -1.11 -10.74 -18.12
CA GLU A 192 -0.59 -11.55 -17.01
C GLU A 192 0.31 -10.81 -16.03
N TRP A 193 0.24 -11.23 -14.77
CA TRP A 193 1.17 -10.82 -13.74
C TRP A 193 2.55 -11.43 -13.98
N LEU A 194 3.59 -10.61 -13.80
CA LEU A 194 5.00 -10.95 -13.95
C LEU A 194 5.71 -11.13 -12.60
N ILE A 195 4.96 -10.91 -11.52
CA ILE A 195 5.38 -10.94 -10.12
C ILE A 195 4.58 -12.00 -9.38
N ASP A 196 5.02 -12.31 -8.16
CA ASP A 196 4.27 -13.21 -7.29
C ASP A 196 2.90 -12.64 -6.89
N TYR A 197 2.04 -13.54 -6.43
CA TYR A 197 0.66 -13.23 -6.04
C TYR A 197 0.57 -12.23 -4.88
N LYS A 198 1.51 -12.29 -3.92
CA LYS A 198 1.55 -11.44 -2.73
C LYS A 198 1.84 -10.00 -3.12
N VAL A 199 2.84 -9.78 -3.97
CA VAL A 199 3.14 -8.44 -4.51
C VAL A 199 2.00 -7.96 -5.40
N ALA A 200 1.40 -8.83 -6.22
CA ALA A 200 0.30 -8.44 -7.10
C ALA A 200 -0.92 -7.90 -6.33
N ILE A 201 -1.38 -8.59 -5.30
CA ILE A 201 -2.54 -8.15 -4.52
C ILE A 201 -2.25 -6.86 -3.73
N ASN A 202 -1.03 -6.72 -3.21
CA ASN A 202 -0.57 -5.48 -2.55
C ASN A 202 -0.57 -4.29 -3.53
N ILE A 203 -0.07 -4.48 -4.75
CA ILE A 203 -0.10 -3.45 -5.79
C ILE A 203 -1.53 -3.01 -6.09
N ILE A 204 -2.47 -3.94 -6.22
CA ILE A 204 -3.88 -3.63 -6.46
C ILE A 204 -4.44 -2.80 -5.29
N GLY A 205 -4.19 -3.22 -4.05
CA GLY A 205 -4.61 -2.52 -2.83
C GLY A 205 -4.08 -1.08 -2.77
N GLU A 206 -2.81 -0.86 -3.10
CA GLU A 206 -2.21 0.47 -3.14
C GLU A 206 -2.77 1.33 -4.27
N LEU A 207 -2.99 0.77 -5.46
CA LEU A 207 -3.64 1.49 -6.56
C LEU A 207 -5.06 1.92 -6.17
N ILE A 208 -5.81 1.08 -5.44
CA ILE A 208 -7.14 1.42 -4.89
C ILE A 208 -7.02 2.58 -3.90
N ASN A 209 -6.05 2.55 -2.98
CA ASN A 209 -5.84 3.61 -1.99
C ASN A 209 -5.51 4.96 -2.61
N HIS A 210 -4.82 4.96 -3.75
CA HIS A 210 -4.49 6.16 -4.53
C HIS A 210 -5.53 6.52 -5.62
N ASN A 211 -6.74 5.94 -5.57
CA ASN A 211 -7.86 6.20 -6.48
C ASN A 211 -7.65 5.82 -7.97
N TYR A 212 -6.79 4.86 -8.28
CA TYR A 212 -6.65 4.31 -9.65
C TYR A 212 -7.65 3.17 -9.92
N LEU A 213 -8.94 3.40 -9.66
CA LEU A 213 -9.97 2.36 -9.58
C LEU A 213 -10.14 1.54 -10.88
N GLU A 214 -10.18 2.18 -12.04
CA GLU A 214 -10.36 1.49 -13.33
C GLU A 214 -9.22 0.50 -13.62
N LEU A 215 -7.98 0.95 -13.38
CA LEU A 215 -6.79 0.12 -13.55
C LEU A 215 -6.78 -1.02 -12.54
N SER A 216 -7.07 -0.73 -11.27
CA SER A 216 -7.20 -1.74 -10.22
C SER A 216 -8.23 -2.79 -10.56
N GLU A 217 -9.38 -2.42 -11.10
CA GLU A 217 -10.44 -3.37 -11.48
C GLU A 217 -9.98 -4.30 -12.61
N GLN A 218 -9.31 -3.76 -13.63
CA GLN A 218 -8.77 -4.55 -14.74
C GLN A 218 -7.70 -5.54 -14.28
N LEU A 219 -6.80 -5.08 -13.42
CA LEU A 219 -5.73 -5.88 -12.84
C LEU A 219 -6.29 -6.95 -11.89
N PHE A 220 -7.28 -6.61 -11.07
CA PHE A 220 -7.95 -7.55 -10.17
C PHE A 220 -8.76 -8.62 -10.92
N LYS A 221 -9.43 -8.26 -12.02
CA LYS A 221 -10.08 -9.23 -12.92
C LYS A 221 -9.08 -10.25 -13.46
N THR A 222 -7.90 -9.78 -13.88
CA THR A 222 -6.83 -10.66 -14.38
C THR A 222 -6.27 -11.54 -13.25
N PHE A 223 -6.08 -10.98 -12.06
CA PHE A 223 -5.66 -11.72 -10.87
C PHE A 223 -6.63 -12.87 -10.56
N PHE A 224 -7.93 -12.57 -10.44
CA PHE A 224 -8.96 -13.54 -10.08
C PHE A 224 -9.14 -14.67 -11.11
N GLN A 225 -8.82 -14.42 -12.39
CA GLN A 225 -8.92 -15.43 -13.45
C GLN A 225 -7.76 -16.42 -13.46
N LYS A 226 -6.58 -16.03 -12.96
CA LYS A 226 -5.34 -16.82 -13.06
C LYS A 226 -5.05 -17.66 -11.83
N HIS A 227 -5.45 -17.19 -10.65
CA HIS A 227 -5.13 -17.84 -9.39
C HIS A 227 -6.24 -18.79 -8.95
N THR A 228 -5.86 -19.97 -8.47
CA THR A 228 -6.81 -20.91 -7.88
C THR A 228 -7.25 -20.40 -6.51
N LEU A 229 -8.44 -20.81 -6.06
CA LEU A 229 -8.90 -20.50 -4.71
C LEU A 229 -7.91 -20.99 -3.64
N GLU A 230 -7.25 -22.13 -3.85
CA GLU A 230 -6.24 -22.67 -2.93
C GLU A 230 -5.00 -21.74 -2.78
N GLU A 231 -4.56 -21.09 -3.84
CA GLU A 231 -3.46 -20.09 -3.77
C GLU A 231 -3.88 -18.83 -2.99
N ILE A 232 -5.15 -18.43 -3.13
CA ILE A 232 -5.75 -17.29 -2.42
C ILE A 232 -5.96 -17.59 -0.93
N MET A 233 -6.10 -18.87 -0.57
CA MET A 233 -6.42 -19.34 0.78
C MET A 233 -5.25 -19.30 1.78
N ASN A 234 -4.05 -18.86 1.39
CA ASN A 234 -2.99 -18.59 2.37
C ASN A 234 -3.36 -17.36 3.20
N ARG A 235 -3.42 -17.52 4.53
CA ARG A 235 -3.90 -16.49 5.48
C ARG A 235 -3.22 -15.13 5.28
N GLU A 236 -1.92 -15.11 4.99
CA GLU A 236 -1.14 -13.87 4.86
C GLU A 236 -1.67 -12.84 3.86
N ASN A 237 -2.44 -13.26 2.84
CA ASN A 237 -2.91 -12.36 1.77
C ASN A 237 -4.44 -12.25 1.72
N LEU A 238 -5.14 -12.93 2.64
CA LEU A 238 -6.60 -12.95 2.66
C LEU A 238 -7.16 -11.57 2.98
N ILE A 239 -6.45 -10.78 3.78
CA ILE A 239 -6.87 -9.44 4.23
C ILE A 239 -6.85 -8.46 3.05
N GLU A 240 -5.76 -8.39 2.29
CA GLU A 240 -5.60 -7.57 1.10
C GLU A 240 -6.57 -8.01 -0.02
N PHE A 241 -6.75 -9.33 -0.16
CA PHE A 241 -7.71 -9.89 -1.09
C PHE A 241 -9.15 -9.50 -0.74
N ALA A 242 -9.52 -9.57 0.54
CA ALA A 242 -10.84 -9.18 1.01
C ALA A 242 -11.10 -7.69 0.78
N TYR A 243 -10.09 -6.82 0.96
CA TYR A 243 -10.19 -5.40 0.61
C TYR A 243 -10.47 -5.19 -0.89
N CYS A 244 -9.76 -5.91 -1.76
CA CYS A 244 -9.98 -5.86 -3.21
C CYS A 244 -11.37 -6.39 -3.60
N LEU A 245 -11.82 -7.49 -2.99
CA LEU A 245 -13.16 -8.05 -3.18
C LEU A 245 -14.25 -7.05 -2.80
N GLY A 246 -14.13 -6.38 -1.65
CA GLY A 246 -15.13 -5.40 -1.21
C GLY A 246 -15.12 -4.12 -2.06
N THR A 247 -14.00 -3.82 -2.72
CA THR A 247 -13.89 -2.71 -3.67
C THR A 247 -14.58 -3.04 -5.00
N PHE A 248 -14.45 -4.28 -5.47
CA PHE A 248 -15.01 -4.75 -6.75
C PHE A 248 -15.94 -5.97 -6.56
N PRO A 249 -17.06 -5.80 -5.82
CA PRO A 249 -17.94 -6.91 -5.50
C PRO A 249 -18.67 -7.40 -6.74
N LYS A 250 -18.78 -8.73 -6.89
CA LYS A 250 -19.66 -9.40 -7.86
C LYS A 250 -20.95 -9.88 -7.21
N SER A 251 -20.87 -10.36 -5.97
CA SER A 251 -22.03 -10.83 -5.20
C SER A 251 -21.72 -10.82 -3.70
N TYR A 252 -22.29 -9.84 -2.99
CA TYR A 252 -22.08 -9.67 -1.55
C TYR A 252 -22.35 -10.94 -0.75
N LYS A 253 -23.46 -11.64 -1.04
CA LYS A 253 -23.85 -12.85 -0.31
C LYS A 253 -22.85 -14.00 -0.52
N ALA A 254 -22.36 -14.18 -1.75
CA ALA A 254 -21.40 -15.24 -2.06
C ALA A 254 -20.02 -14.93 -1.45
N GLU A 255 -19.60 -13.67 -1.48
CA GLU A 255 -18.34 -13.20 -0.92
C GLU A 255 -18.33 -13.28 0.61
N LEU A 256 -19.41 -12.88 1.28
CA LEU A 256 -19.54 -13.03 2.74
C LEU A 256 -19.53 -14.50 3.16
N LYS A 257 -20.26 -15.36 2.44
CA LYS A 257 -20.23 -16.82 2.68
C LYS A 257 -18.84 -17.42 2.45
N PHE A 258 -18.07 -16.86 1.52
CA PHE A 258 -16.70 -17.29 1.29
C PHE A 258 -15.79 -16.84 2.45
N LEU A 259 -15.84 -15.56 2.82
CA LEU A 259 -15.00 -15.00 3.88
C LEU A 259 -15.31 -15.57 5.28
N SER A 260 -16.55 -15.99 5.54
CA SER A 260 -16.95 -16.61 6.81
C SER A 260 -16.35 -18.00 7.04
N GLN A 261 -15.84 -18.66 6.00
CA GLN A 261 -15.22 -19.99 6.13
C GLN A 261 -13.83 -19.93 6.79
N PHE A 262 -13.24 -18.74 6.89
CA PHE A 262 -11.90 -18.55 7.44
C PHE A 262 -11.97 -18.15 8.91
N HIS A 263 -11.57 -19.07 9.78
CA HIS A 263 -11.34 -18.75 11.18
C HIS A 263 -9.90 -18.26 11.35
N TYR A 264 -9.75 -16.96 11.63
CA TYR A 264 -8.49 -16.43 12.14
C TYR A 264 -8.36 -16.89 13.59
N CYS A 265 -7.46 -17.84 13.86
CA CYS A 265 -7.07 -18.07 15.23
C CYS A 265 -6.37 -16.79 15.69
N ASN A 266 -6.84 -16.18 16.78
CA ASN A 266 -6.18 -15.08 17.49
C ASN A 266 -4.80 -15.54 18.00
N GLY A 267 -3.87 -15.70 17.07
CA GLY A 267 -2.49 -16.03 17.33
C GLY A 267 -1.75 -14.75 17.64
N ILE A 268 -1.72 -14.38 18.92
CA ILE A 268 -0.68 -13.59 19.60
C ILE A 268 -0.48 -12.13 19.12
N ASP A 269 -0.96 -11.72 17.95
CA ASP A 269 -0.82 -10.35 17.44
C ASP A 269 -2.18 -9.62 17.46
N GLY A 270 -2.37 -8.74 18.46
CA GLY A 270 -3.43 -7.73 18.50
C GLY A 270 -4.79 -8.21 19.04
N ASN A 271 -4.92 -8.31 20.37
CA ASN A 271 -6.25 -8.40 21.00
C ASN A 271 -7.02 -7.08 20.77
N ASN A 272 -7.87 -7.03 19.75
CA ASN A 272 -9.00 -6.10 19.71
C ASN A 272 -9.98 -6.52 20.83
N THR A 273 -9.78 -5.93 21.99
CA THR A 273 -10.38 -6.38 23.26
C THR A 273 -11.91 -6.23 23.32
N TYR A 274 -12.49 -5.46 22.41
CA TYR A 274 -13.89 -5.02 22.45
C TYR A 274 -14.70 -5.39 21.20
N GLU A 275 -14.10 -6.14 20.29
CA GLU A 275 -14.73 -6.66 19.10
C GLU A 275 -15.53 -7.93 19.42
N PRO A 276 -16.76 -8.11 18.87
CA PRO A 276 -17.56 -9.31 19.15
C PRO A 276 -16.85 -10.62 18.77
N GLU A 277 -16.17 -10.65 17.62
CA GLU A 277 -15.33 -11.77 17.18
C GLU A 277 -14.28 -11.29 16.17
N GLY A 278 -13.01 -11.68 16.38
CA GLY A 278 -11.87 -11.24 15.56
C GLY A 278 -11.92 -11.83 14.14
N CYS A 279 -12.23 -10.99 13.15
CA CYS A 279 -12.39 -11.41 11.75
C CYS A 279 -11.82 -10.34 10.78
N PRO A 280 -10.48 -10.19 10.72
CA PRO A 280 -9.82 -9.09 10.03
C PRO A 280 -10.10 -9.04 8.52
N GLN A 281 -10.28 -10.20 7.87
CA GLN A 281 -10.66 -10.26 6.46
C GLN A 281 -12.07 -9.68 6.23
N LEU A 282 -13.02 -9.95 7.14
CA LEU A 282 -14.36 -9.40 7.05
C LEU A 282 -14.35 -7.89 7.32
N GLU A 283 -13.57 -7.45 8.30
CA GLU A 283 -13.36 -6.04 8.57
C GLU A 283 -12.86 -5.29 7.33
N MET A 284 -11.83 -5.81 6.65
CA MET A 284 -11.26 -5.18 5.47
C MET A 284 -12.20 -5.18 4.27
N TYR A 285 -12.97 -6.26 4.08
CA TYR A 285 -14.04 -6.32 3.09
C TYR A 285 -15.09 -5.22 3.32
N ILE A 286 -15.58 -5.09 4.57
CA ILE A 286 -16.57 -4.08 4.94
C ILE A 286 -15.97 -2.67 4.79
N LYS A 287 -14.74 -2.44 5.25
CA LYS A 287 -14.01 -1.17 5.07
C LYS A 287 -13.97 -0.74 3.59
N ALA A 288 -13.76 -1.67 2.66
CA ALA A 288 -13.78 -1.37 1.23
C ALA A 288 -15.19 -1.01 0.73
N ILE A 289 -16.21 -1.79 1.11
CA ILE A 289 -17.61 -1.51 0.73
C ILE A 289 -18.02 -0.12 1.21
N VAL A 290 -17.77 0.20 2.48
CA VAL A 290 -18.06 1.50 3.08
C VAL A 290 -17.44 2.65 2.30
N LYS A 291 -16.19 2.47 1.84
CA LYS A 291 -15.40 3.51 1.17
C LYS A 291 -15.90 3.77 -0.23
N PHE A 292 -16.11 2.70 -1.01
CA PHE A 292 -16.27 2.78 -2.46
C PHE A 292 -17.68 2.53 -2.95
N GLN A 293 -18.51 1.84 -2.17
CA GLN A 293 -19.87 1.47 -2.56
C GLN A 293 -20.91 2.45 -1.99
N ASN A 294 -22.11 2.40 -2.55
CA ASN A 294 -23.21 3.26 -2.12
C ASN A 294 -23.74 2.86 -0.74
N PRO A 295 -24.34 3.79 0.02
CA PRO A 295 -24.90 3.48 1.33
C PRO A 295 -26.07 2.49 1.36
N GLU A 296 -26.59 2.06 0.21
CA GLU A 296 -27.59 1.00 0.14
C GLU A 296 -26.93 -0.38 0.18
N SER A 297 -25.77 -0.52 -0.47
CA SER A 297 -25.01 -1.78 -0.56
C SER A 297 -24.66 -2.37 0.80
N TRP A 298 -24.17 -1.57 1.74
CA TRP A 298 -23.87 -2.08 3.08
C TRP A 298 -25.11 -2.28 3.98
N LYS A 299 -26.28 -1.74 3.63
CA LYS A 299 -27.53 -1.98 4.38
C LYS A 299 -28.06 -3.36 4.03
N GLU A 300 -27.83 -3.81 2.80
CA GLU A 300 -28.11 -5.17 2.36
C GLU A 300 -27.27 -6.20 3.13
N ILE A 301 -25.97 -5.93 3.33
CA ILE A 301 -25.08 -6.88 4.04
C ILE A 301 -25.25 -6.84 5.56
N LYS A 302 -25.72 -5.72 6.14
CA LYS A 302 -25.88 -5.53 7.60
C LYS A 302 -26.71 -6.63 8.27
N ASN A 303 -27.65 -7.22 7.53
CA ASN A 303 -28.56 -8.25 8.01
C ASN A 303 -28.16 -9.67 7.59
N TYR A 304 -26.94 -9.89 7.13
CA TYR A 304 -26.45 -11.22 6.78
C TYR A 304 -26.25 -12.06 8.06
N LYS A 305 -26.96 -13.19 8.17
CA LYS A 305 -27.04 -14.02 9.39
C LYS A 305 -26.35 -15.38 9.29
N ASN A 306 -25.68 -15.68 8.18
CA ASN A 306 -25.13 -17.01 7.96
C ASN A 306 -23.66 -17.05 8.38
N ASP A 307 -23.34 -17.85 9.39
CA ASP A 307 -21.97 -18.22 9.79
C ASP A 307 -21.11 -17.06 10.36
N ILE A 308 -21.72 -15.91 10.69
CA ILE A 308 -21.08 -14.74 11.28
C ILE A 308 -21.98 -14.21 12.42
N PRO A 309 -21.44 -13.77 13.58
CA PRO A 309 -22.24 -13.15 14.63
C PRO A 309 -23.03 -11.95 14.13
N GLU A 310 -24.30 -11.83 14.57
CA GLU A 310 -25.21 -10.77 14.11
C GLU A 310 -24.74 -9.35 14.48
N GLU A 311 -23.88 -9.24 15.49
CA GLU A 311 -23.25 -7.99 15.96
C GLU A 311 -22.08 -7.55 15.08
N LEU A 312 -21.38 -8.49 14.45
CA LEU A 312 -20.04 -8.24 13.92
C LEU A 312 -20.04 -7.35 12.68
N ILE A 313 -20.93 -7.59 11.72
CA ILE A 313 -21.02 -6.77 10.50
C ILE A 313 -21.43 -5.31 10.86
N PRO A 314 -22.50 -5.07 11.64
CA PRO A 314 -22.83 -3.72 12.13
C PRO A 314 -21.65 -3.03 12.84
N TYR A 315 -20.91 -3.77 13.67
CA TYR A 315 -19.75 -3.24 14.38
C TYR A 315 -18.63 -2.79 13.43
N TYR A 316 -18.32 -3.60 12.40
CA TYR A 316 -17.35 -3.22 11.37
C TYR A 316 -17.80 -2.06 10.48
N ILE A 317 -19.12 -1.94 10.21
CA ILE A 317 -19.67 -0.77 9.52
C ILE A 317 -19.41 0.50 10.34
N ILE A 318 -19.64 0.46 11.66
CA ILE A 318 -19.35 1.58 12.57
C ILE A 318 -17.87 1.97 12.52
N ARG A 319 -16.94 1.00 12.67
CA ARG A 319 -15.49 1.26 12.57
C ARG A 319 -15.11 1.91 11.24
N ALA A 320 -15.64 1.40 10.13
CA ALA A 320 -15.35 1.95 8.82
C ALA A 320 -15.93 3.36 8.64
N LEU A 321 -17.15 3.64 9.15
CA LEU A 321 -17.75 4.98 9.12
C LEU A 321 -16.90 6.01 9.85
N VAL A 322 -16.30 5.63 10.98
CA VAL A 322 -15.35 6.46 11.73
C VAL A 322 -14.12 6.76 10.88
N LEU A 323 -13.50 5.72 10.29
CA LEU A 323 -12.31 5.84 9.46
C LEU A 323 -12.49 6.86 8.33
N TYR A 324 -13.65 6.84 7.65
CA TYR A 324 -13.95 7.76 6.54
C TYR A 324 -14.68 9.04 6.96
N GLY A 325 -14.85 9.28 8.26
CA GLY A 325 -15.41 10.52 8.80
C GLY A 325 -16.87 10.81 8.42
N LYS A 326 -17.69 9.77 8.19
CA LYS A 326 -19.10 9.89 7.79
C LYS A 326 -20.02 10.13 9.01
N LYS A 327 -19.94 11.31 9.63
CA LYS A 327 -20.53 11.63 10.95
C LYS A 327 -22.03 11.32 11.09
N GLU A 328 -22.88 11.78 10.18
CA GLU A 328 -24.34 11.59 10.30
C GLU A 328 -24.75 10.11 10.19
N LEU A 329 -24.12 9.37 9.27
CA LEU A 329 -24.34 7.94 9.12
C LEU A 329 -23.83 7.17 10.35
N LEU A 330 -22.66 7.56 10.88
CA LEU A 330 -22.11 6.98 12.10
C LEU A 330 -23.06 7.11 13.28
N LYS A 331 -23.68 8.29 13.45
CA LYS A 331 -24.64 8.53 14.53
C LYS A 331 -25.81 7.55 14.48
N ASN A 332 -26.46 7.42 13.32
CA ASN A 332 -27.60 6.52 13.14
C ASN A 332 -27.22 5.06 13.39
N GLU A 333 -26.09 4.62 12.84
CA GLU A 333 -25.62 3.23 12.99
C GLU A 333 -25.26 2.89 14.43
N LEU A 334 -24.67 3.82 15.19
CA LEU A 334 -24.40 3.65 16.62
C LEU A 334 -25.67 3.58 17.46
N GLU A 335 -26.66 4.44 17.20
CA GLU A 335 -27.94 4.43 17.91
C GLU A 335 -28.71 3.12 17.65
N GLU A 336 -28.75 2.66 16.40
CA GLU A 336 -29.34 1.36 16.03
C GLU A 336 -28.61 0.18 16.66
N TYR A 337 -27.27 0.20 16.66
CA TYR A 337 -26.46 -0.84 17.28
C TYR A 337 -26.71 -0.93 18.79
N ASN A 338 -26.69 0.22 19.47
CA ASN A 338 -26.93 0.28 20.90
C ASN A 338 -28.35 -0.19 21.27
N ALA A 339 -29.36 0.22 20.50
CA ALA A 339 -30.74 -0.19 20.73
C ALA A 339 -30.96 -1.71 20.58
N LYS A 340 -30.19 -2.34 19.69
CA LYS A 340 -30.33 -3.77 19.37
C LYS A 340 -29.53 -4.67 20.32
N PHE A 341 -28.30 -4.27 20.68
CA PHE A 341 -27.35 -5.16 21.37
C PHE A 341 -26.95 -4.70 22.77
N ASN A 342 -27.18 -3.44 23.13
CA ASN A 342 -26.82 -2.85 24.43
C ASN A 342 -25.38 -3.21 24.91
N PRO A 343 -24.33 -2.84 24.16
CA PRO A 343 -22.95 -3.17 24.50
C PRO A 343 -22.48 -2.33 25.71
N GLU A 344 -22.55 -2.90 26.92
CA GLU A 344 -22.02 -2.24 28.12
C GLU A 344 -20.49 -2.34 28.19
N SER A 345 -19.82 -1.26 28.63
CA SER A 345 -18.36 -1.22 28.86
C SER A 345 -17.49 -1.46 27.62
N ASN A 346 -17.83 -0.81 26.50
CA ASN A 346 -17.06 -0.79 25.25
C ASN A 346 -16.46 0.62 25.00
N PRO A 347 -15.22 0.90 25.45
CA PRO A 347 -14.57 2.21 25.29
C PRO A 347 -14.37 2.63 23.83
N GLU A 348 -14.24 1.67 22.92
CA GLU A 348 -14.11 1.95 21.49
C GLU A 348 -15.41 2.54 20.92
N LEU A 349 -16.56 1.90 21.20
CA LEU A 349 -17.86 2.43 20.81
C LEU A 349 -18.16 3.77 21.51
N ALA A 350 -17.76 3.94 22.77
CA ALA A 350 -17.90 5.22 23.47
C ALA A 350 -17.10 6.33 22.78
N TYR A 351 -15.87 6.05 22.35
CA TYR A 351 -15.06 6.98 21.58
C TYR A 351 -15.69 7.31 20.22
N PHE A 352 -16.21 6.32 19.50
CA PHE A 352 -16.92 6.54 18.24
C PHE A 352 -18.19 7.38 18.43
N ALA A 353 -18.92 7.18 19.52
CA ALA A 353 -20.07 7.98 19.90
C ALA A 353 -19.69 9.46 20.16
N CYS A 354 -18.51 9.72 20.75
CA CYS A 354 -17.98 11.08 20.88
C CYS A 354 -17.77 11.74 19.51
N LEU A 355 -17.12 11.03 18.58
CA LEU A 355 -16.86 11.54 17.22
C LEU A 355 -18.17 11.82 16.45
N ALA A 356 -19.18 10.99 16.67
CA ALA A 356 -20.52 11.16 16.10
C ALA A 356 -21.29 12.35 16.71
N GLY A 357 -20.87 12.88 17.86
CA GLY A 357 -21.60 13.92 18.59
C GLY A 357 -22.86 13.38 19.28
N ILE A 358 -22.82 12.14 19.75
CA ILE A 358 -23.90 11.52 20.54
C ILE A 358 -23.95 12.15 21.95
N SER A 359 -25.12 12.08 22.61
CA SER A 359 -25.30 12.61 23.96
C SER A 359 -24.33 12.01 24.99
N SER A 360 -23.85 12.82 25.94
CA SER A 360 -22.93 12.38 26.99
C SER A 360 -23.46 11.20 27.81
N LYS A 361 -24.78 11.10 28.00
CA LYS A 361 -25.42 9.98 28.72
C LYS A 361 -25.19 8.63 28.04
N LEU A 362 -25.32 8.57 26.71
CA LEU A 362 -25.10 7.34 25.95
C LEU A 362 -23.58 7.03 25.85
N VAL A 363 -22.74 8.06 25.74
CA VAL A 363 -21.28 7.88 25.82
C VAL A 363 -20.88 7.27 27.17
N GLU A 364 -21.44 7.78 28.27
CA GLU A 364 -21.19 7.27 29.63
C GLU A 364 -21.65 5.82 29.80
N SER A 365 -22.83 5.45 29.28
CA SER A 365 -23.29 4.06 29.37
C SER A 365 -22.43 3.09 28.56
N LEU A 366 -21.97 3.50 27.36
CA LEU A 366 -21.05 2.70 26.55
C LEU A 366 -19.68 2.58 27.21
N LEU A 367 -19.19 3.65 27.84
CA LEU A 367 -17.88 3.67 28.45
C LEU A 367 -17.79 2.78 29.69
N GLY A 368 -18.87 2.66 30.45
CA GLY A 368 -18.95 1.88 31.67
C GLY A 368 -18.16 2.49 32.83
N ASN A 369 -17.92 1.69 33.87
CA ASN A 369 -17.20 2.13 35.06
C ASN A 369 -15.70 2.29 34.77
N ILE A 370 -15.16 3.49 34.99
CA ILE A 370 -13.73 3.78 34.87
C ILE A 370 -13.12 4.03 36.24
N SER A 371 -11.93 3.47 36.45
CA SER A 371 -11.11 3.66 37.64
C SER A 371 -9.71 4.18 37.27
N LYS A 372 -8.93 4.61 38.27
CA LYS A 372 -7.51 4.91 38.06
C LYS A 372 -6.67 3.67 37.72
N ALA A 373 -7.12 2.48 38.14
CA ALA A 373 -6.39 1.24 37.91
C ALA A 373 -6.27 0.93 36.41
N ASP A 374 -7.22 1.41 35.60
CA ASP A 374 -7.22 1.31 34.14
C ASP A 374 -6.03 2.02 33.46
N PHE A 375 -5.32 2.89 34.17
CA PHE A 375 -4.24 3.72 33.64
C PHE A 375 -2.88 3.40 34.26
N ILE A 376 -2.78 2.34 35.07
CA ILE A 376 -1.52 1.90 35.65
C ILE A 376 -0.66 1.24 34.55
N ALA A 377 0.65 1.52 34.56
CA ALA A 377 1.59 0.93 33.62
C ALA A 377 1.58 -0.61 33.74
N PRO A 378 1.42 -1.36 32.64
CA PRO A 378 1.51 -2.82 32.68
C PRO A 378 2.96 -3.26 32.97
N GLN A 379 3.13 -4.45 33.54
CA GLN A 379 4.45 -5.00 33.85
C GLN A 379 5.27 -5.34 32.59
N HIS A 380 4.59 -5.67 31.48
CA HIS A 380 5.19 -5.98 30.18
C HIS A 380 4.39 -5.31 29.08
N ILE A 381 5.09 -4.70 28.11
CA ILE A 381 4.47 -4.08 26.94
C ILE A 381 4.90 -4.89 25.72
N TYR A 382 3.99 -5.70 25.20
CA TYR A 382 4.25 -6.43 23.95
C TYR A 382 4.17 -5.50 22.73
N HIS A 383 4.78 -5.92 21.63
CA HIS A 383 4.61 -5.24 20.35
C HIS A 383 3.14 -5.34 19.89
N ASN A 384 2.61 -4.32 19.19
CA ASN A 384 1.21 -4.22 18.75
C ASN A 384 0.17 -4.23 19.89
N ASN A 385 0.55 -3.72 21.07
CA ASN A 385 -0.34 -3.70 22.22
C ASN A 385 -1.34 -2.52 22.14
N THR A 386 -2.63 -2.83 22.15
CA THR A 386 -3.73 -1.86 22.02
C THR A 386 -3.96 -1.01 23.27
N ILE A 387 -3.23 -1.22 24.37
CA ILE A 387 -3.45 -0.51 25.66
C ILE A 387 -3.43 1.02 25.50
N LEU A 388 -2.46 1.59 24.77
CA LEU A 388 -2.40 3.05 24.63
C LEU A 388 -3.53 3.61 23.75
N SER A 389 -3.96 2.86 22.74
CA SER A 389 -5.15 3.20 21.96
C SER A 389 -6.43 3.13 22.80
N VAL A 390 -6.58 2.13 23.67
CA VAL A 390 -7.68 2.03 24.63
C VAL A 390 -7.64 3.18 25.64
N ALA A 391 -6.45 3.54 26.14
CA ALA A 391 -6.27 4.69 27.02
C ALA A 391 -6.71 5.99 26.33
N ARG A 392 -6.31 6.22 25.07
CA ARG A 392 -6.78 7.35 24.26
C ARG A 392 -8.31 7.37 24.17
N TRP A 393 -8.93 6.25 23.80
CA TRP A 393 -10.40 6.16 23.68
C TRP A 393 -11.11 6.51 24.98
N LYS A 394 -10.64 5.95 26.11
CA LYS A 394 -11.16 6.26 27.45
C LYS A 394 -11.00 7.74 27.78
N LEU A 395 -9.80 8.30 27.63
CA LEU A 395 -9.50 9.69 28.02
C LEU A 395 -10.27 10.72 27.18
N ILE A 396 -10.41 10.50 25.87
CA ILE A 396 -11.26 11.35 25.02
C ILE A 396 -12.72 11.26 25.48
N SER A 397 -13.22 10.05 25.76
CA SER A 397 -14.62 9.85 26.18
C SER A 397 -14.91 10.49 27.55
N ILE A 398 -13.99 10.38 28.51
CA ILE A 398 -14.10 11.04 29.83
C ILE A 398 -14.14 12.56 29.67
N ALA A 399 -13.24 13.12 28.84
CA ALA A 399 -13.22 14.55 28.55
C ALA A 399 -14.52 15.01 27.85
N TYR A 400 -15.11 14.17 27.01
CA TYR A 400 -16.39 14.43 26.34
C TYR A 400 -17.57 14.39 27.32
N ILE A 401 -17.59 13.45 28.27
CA ILE A 401 -18.63 13.40 29.33
C ILE A 401 -18.49 14.60 30.31
N ASN A 402 -17.32 15.25 30.34
CA ASN A 402 -17.00 16.36 31.25
C ASN A 402 -16.95 15.93 32.74
N ASN A 403 -16.39 14.75 33.02
CA ASN A 403 -16.18 14.31 34.40
C ASN A 403 -14.96 15.01 35.04
N LEU A 404 -15.14 16.28 35.42
CA LEU A 404 -14.08 17.15 35.95
C LEU A 404 -13.43 16.59 37.22
N ALA A 405 -14.20 15.92 38.08
CA ALA A 405 -13.69 15.34 39.31
C ALA A 405 -12.66 14.24 39.02
N PHE A 406 -13.00 13.31 38.12
CA PHE A 406 -12.09 12.24 37.72
C PHE A 406 -10.86 12.79 36.99
N ILE A 407 -11.04 13.75 36.07
CA ILE A 407 -9.93 14.35 35.32
C ILE A 407 -8.92 15.01 36.28
N LYS A 408 -9.40 15.80 37.25
CA LYS A 408 -8.54 16.47 38.23
C LYS A 408 -7.78 15.45 39.07
N ASP A 409 -8.49 14.43 39.55
CA ASP A 409 -7.92 13.39 40.42
C ASP A 409 -6.90 12.49 39.68
N LEU A 410 -7.15 12.19 38.40
CA LEU A 410 -6.20 11.49 37.54
C LEU A 410 -4.97 12.36 37.24
N THR A 411 -5.16 13.65 36.93
CA THR A 411 -4.06 14.58 36.64
C THR A 411 -3.09 14.65 37.81
N THR A 412 -3.60 14.86 39.03
CA THR A 412 -2.76 14.90 40.25
C THR A 412 -1.99 13.59 40.46
N SER A 413 -2.64 12.44 40.19
CA SER A 413 -1.99 11.13 40.27
C SER A 413 -0.86 10.96 39.25
N LEU A 414 -1.07 11.35 38.00
CA LEU A 414 -0.06 11.22 36.95
C LEU A 414 1.13 12.16 37.18
N GLU A 415 0.89 13.41 37.59
CA GLU A 415 1.94 14.39 37.88
C GLU A 415 2.82 13.99 39.08
N SER A 416 2.25 13.30 40.07
CA SER A 416 3.00 12.83 41.25
C SER A 416 4.15 11.86 40.93
N ASN A 417 4.08 11.17 39.78
CA ASN A 417 5.05 10.19 39.35
C ASN A 417 5.47 10.49 37.91
N GLU A 418 6.56 11.23 37.73
CA GLU A 418 7.09 11.64 36.43
C GLU A 418 7.78 10.49 35.66
N THR A 419 7.08 9.36 35.45
CA THR A 419 7.52 8.27 34.57
C THR A 419 7.20 8.58 33.13
N TRP A 420 7.84 7.88 32.19
CA TRP A 420 7.54 8.07 30.77
C TRP A 420 6.07 7.74 30.44
N TRP A 421 5.56 6.64 31.00
CA TRP A 421 4.17 6.23 30.89
C TRP A 421 3.20 7.32 31.34
N ASN A 422 3.39 7.86 32.54
CA ASN A 422 2.48 8.87 33.10
C ASN A 422 2.52 10.17 32.31
N ASN A 423 3.68 10.61 31.87
CA ASN A 423 3.81 11.80 31.03
C ASN A 423 3.15 11.61 29.65
N TYR A 424 3.23 10.41 29.07
CA TYR A 424 2.51 10.09 27.84
C TYR A 424 0.98 10.05 28.06
N LEU A 425 0.53 9.52 29.19
CA LEU A 425 -0.89 9.60 29.58
C LEU A 425 -1.36 11.04 29.82
N LEU A 426 -0.52 11.91 30.39
CA LEU A 426 -0.80 13.34 30.51
C LEU A 426 -0.96 13.99 29.14
N TYR A 427 -0.12 13.62 28.17
CA TYR A 427 -0.31 14.01 26.77
C TYR A 427 -1.67 13.55 26.23
N LEU A 428 -2.02 12.27 26.38
CA LEU A 428 -3.31 11.73 25.91
C LEU A 428 -4.52 12.38 26.62
N LEU A 429 -4.38 12.76 27.89
CA LEU A 429 -5.42 13.48 28.63
C LEU A 429 -5.61 14.91 28.10
N ASN A 430 -4.53 15.63 27.81
CA ASN A 430 -4.59 16.97 27.21
C ASN A 430 -5.13 16.93 25.78
N LEU A 431 -4.72 15.91 25.00
CA LEU A 431 -5.29 15.56 23.70
C LEU A 431 -6.80 15.36 23.81
N GLY A 432 -7.25 14.57 24.80
CA GLY A 432 -8.67 14.32 25.06
C GLY A 432 -9.46 15.59 25.35
N SER A 433 -8.91 16.48 26.18
CA SER A 433 -9.49 17.79 26.45
C SER A 433 -9.60 18.65 25.18
N CYS A 434 -8.54 18.72 24.38
CA CYS A 434 -8.51 19.46 23.11
C CYS A 434 -9.56 18.96 22.12
N ILE A 435 -9.58 17.65 21.86
CA ILE A 435 -10.54 17.02 20.94
C ILE A 435 -11.98 17.18 21.45
N SER A 436 -12.22 16.96 22.74
CA SER A 436 -13.55 17.13 23.34
C SER A 436 -14.07 18.56 23.16
N SER A 437 -13.23 19.56 23.44
CA SER A 437 -13.59 20.98 23.27
C SER A 437 -14.00 21.27 21.82
N PHE A 438 -13.26 20.72 20.86
CA PHE A 438 -13.59 20.84 19.44
C PHE A 438 -14.89 20.14 19.06
N LEU A 439 -15.10 18.90 19.53
CA LEU A 439 -16.31 18.12 19.24
C LEU A 439 -17.58 18.79 19.79
N LYS A 440 -17.47 19.45 20.95
CA LYS A 440 -18.53 20.24 21.58
C LYS A 440 -18.67 21.65 21.03
N GLN A 441 -17.77 22.08 20.14
CA GLN A 441 -17.73 23.45 19.60
C GLN A 441 -17.58 24.52 20.69
N GLU A 442 -16.78 24.24 21.73
CA GLU A 442 -16.46 25.20 22.79
C GLU A 442 -15.59 26.33 22.25
N ASP A 443 -15.94 27.58 22.58
CA ASP A 443 -15.20 28.79 22.20
C ASP A 443 -13.86 28.87 22.98
N THR A 444 -12.84 28.20 22.43
CA THR A 444 -11.50 28.13 23.02
C THR A 444 -10.44 28.12 21.93
N ASP A 445 -9.25 28.63 22.22
CA ASP A 445 -8.11 28.55 21.30
C ASP A 445 -7.60 27.10 21.22
N TRP A 446 -8.15 26.35 20.25
CA TRP A 446 -7.74 24.96 20.02
C TRP A 446 -6.29 24.86 19.52
N PHE A 447 -5.75 25.89 18.88
CA PHE A 447 -4.36 25.90 18.43
C PHE A 447 -3.40 25.96 19.63
N ASP A 448 -3.69 26.80 20.62
CA ASP A 448 -2.90 26.85 21.86
C ASP A 448 -3.00 25.53 22.64
N LYS A 449 -4.21 24.96 22.77
CA LYS A 449 -4.39 23.62 23.38
C LYS A 449 -3.60 22.53 22.65
N ALA A 450 -3.58 22.55 21.32
CA ALA A 450 -2.80 21.63 20.49
C ALA A 450 -1.29 21.79 20.72
N ASN A 451 -0.77 23.02 20.78
CA ASN A 451 0.64 23.28 21.06
C ASN A 451 1.09 22.76 22.42
N ARG A 452 0.25 22.94 23.46
CA ARG A 452 0.53 22.42 24.80
C ARG A 452 0.67 20.90 24.81
N CYS A 453 -0.08 20.20 23.96
CA CYS A 453 0.06 18.74 23.81
C CYS A 453 1.48 18.40 23.30
N ILE A 454 1.98 19.11 22.29
CA ILE A 454 3.35 18.94 21.78
C ILE A 454 4.39 19.29 22.84
N ASP A 455 4.17 20.35 23.63
CA ASP A 455 5.09 20.76 24.71
C ASP A 455 5.27 19.68 25.79
N ILE A 456 4.22 18.90 26.09
CA ILE A 456 4.33 17.77 27.02
C ILE A 456 5.25 16.70 26.44
N LEU A 457 5.12 16.39 25.15
CA LEU A 457 5.96 15.40 24.47
C LEU A 457 7.44 15.83 24.41
N LEU A 458 7.71 17.12 24.15
CA LEU A 458 9.07 17.66 24.13
C LEU A 458 9.78 17.56 25.49
N LYS A 459 9.00 17.60 26.58
CA LYS A 459 9.52 17.49 27.95
C LYS A 459 9.76 16.05 28.40
N LEU A 460 9.40 15.05 27.59
CA LEU A 460 9.59 13.64 27.93
C LEU A 460 11.08 13.31 28.09
N LYS A 461 11.45 12.89 29.31
CA LYS A 461 12.80 12.45 29.66
C LYS A 461 12.74 11.05 30.24
N ARG A 462 13.67 10.19 29.79
CA ARG A 462 13.85 8.84 30.34
C ARG A 462 14.27 8.95 31.81
N LYS A 463 13.62 8.20 32.69
CA LYS A 463 14.05 8.04 34.09
C LYS A 463 14.42 6.58 34.37
N ASN A 464 15.17 6.36 35.45
CA ASN A 464 15.71 5.03 35.81
C ASN A 464 14.63 3.97 36.09
N ASN A 465 13.36 4.36 36.25
CA ASN A 465 12.26 3.46 36.61
C ASN A 465 11.45 2.95 35.40
N ASP A 466 11.83 3.29 34.16
CA ASP A 466 11.14 2.84 32.95
C ASP A 466 11.65 1.43 32.53
N TYR A 467 11.10 0.38 33.16
CA TYR A 467 11.29 -1.01 32.72
C TYR A 467 10.70 -1.20 31.31
N ASP A 468 11.39 -1.96 30.45
CA ASP A 468 10.95 -2.24 29.06
C ASP A 468 10.74 -0.98 28.18
N PHE A 469 11.60 0.03 28.39
CA PHE A 469 11.54 1.33 27.70
C PHE A 469 11.45 1.25 26.17
N ILE A 470 12.10 0.28 25.53
CA ILE A 470 12.09 0.15 24.06
C ILE A 470 10.70 -0.23 23.55
N SER A 471 10.04 -1.18 24.21
CA SER A 471 8.70 -1.62 23.83
C SER A 471 7.65 -0.55 24.14
N LEU A 472 7.83 0.19 25.24
CA LEU A 472 7.06 1.40 25.55
C LEU A 472 7.22 2.47 24.46
N LEU A 473 8.45 2.79 24.09
CA LEU A 473 8.76 3.80 23.06
C LEU A 473 8.10 3.47 21.72
N ARG A 474 8.18 2.20 21.29
CA ARG A 474 7.51 1.74 20.06
C ARG A 474 5.99 1.91 20.13
N SER A 475 5.38 1.48 21.22
CA SER A 475 3.92 1.64 21.43
C SER A 475 3.51 3.12 21.45
N CYS A 476 4.31 3.98 22.09
CA CYS A 476 4.09 5.43 22.08
C CYS A 476 4.22 6.04 20.67
N ARG A 477 5.11 5.52 19.83
CA ARG A 477 5.29 6.00 18.44
C ARG A 477 4.10 5.63 17.55
N GLU A 478 3.64 4.39 17.65
CA GLU A 478 2.43 3.90 16.94
C GLU A 478 1.22 4.79 17.28
N GLU A 479 1.00 5.04 18.58
CA GLU A 479 -0.10 5.88 19.07
C GLU A 479 0.11 7.38 18.76
N LEU A 480 1.36 7.85 18.69
CA LEU A 480 1.67 9.24 18.38
C LEU A 480 1.25 9.60 16.96
N SER A 481 1.48 8.70 15.99
CA SER A 481 1.08 8.90 14.60
C SER A 481 -0.43 9.16 14.48
N GLN A 482 -1.25 8.36 15.17
CA GLN A 482 -2.71 8.51 15.18
C GLN A 482 -3.18 9.77 15.92
N SER A 483 -2.61 10.05 17.10
CA SER A 483 -3.00 11.22 17.90
C SER A 483 -2.62 12.55 17.22
N LEU A 484 -1.46 12.63 16.57
CA LEU A 484 -1.06 13.80 15.78
C LEU A 484 -1.94 13.99 14.54
N TYR A 485 -2.33 12.90 13.87
CA TYR A 485 -3.30 12.99 12.77
C TYR A 485 -4.61 13.64 13.22
N LEU A 486 -5.16 13.21 14.37
CA LEU A 486 -6.41 13.75 14.91
C LEU A 486 -6.33 15.25 15.22
N ILE A 487 -5.29 15.69 15.94
CA ILE A 487 -5.09 17.13 16.23
C ILE A 487 -4.85 17.90 14.93
N THR A 488 -3.99 17.40 14.04
CA THR A 488 -3.65 18.12 12.79
C THR A 488 -4.87 18.29 11.91
N LYS A 489 -5.79 17.32 11.87
CA LYS A 489 -7.07 17.44 11.16
C LYS A 489 -7.95 18.56 11.72
N ILE A 490 -7.94 18.77 13.04
CA ILE A 490 -8.64 19.89 13.68
C ILE A 490 -8.00 21.22 13.27
N ILE A 491 -6.67 21.31 13.36
CA ILE A 491 -5.92 22.53 13.00
C ILE A 491 -6.08 22.87 11.52
N ALA A 492 -5.95 21.89 10.61
CA ALA A 492 -6.14 22.10 9.18
C ALA A 492 -7.53 22.64 8.85
N LYS A 493 -8.56 22.18 9.57
CA LYS A 493 -9.94 22.62 9.34
C LYS A 493 -10.25 24.02 9.89
N GLN A 494 -9.66 24.40 11.02
CA GLN A 494 -10.05 25.60 11.76
C GLN A 494 -9.02 26.74 11.69
N TYR A 495 -7.75 26.41 11.44
CA TYR A 495 -6.60 27.32 11.43
C TYR A 495 -5.70 27.01 10.23
N SER A 496 -6.29 26.91 9.03
CA SER A 496 -5.56 26.59 7.79
C SER A 496 -4.42 27.56 7.50
N ASP A 497 -4.57 28.83 7.91
CA ASP A 497 -3.59 29.90 7.81
C ASP A 497 -2.37 29.69 8.73
N ARG A 498 -2.54 28.97 9.85
CA ARG A 498 -1.48 28.67 10.83
C ARG A 498 -0.86 27.28 10.65
N LEU A 499 -1.17 26.59 9.56
CA LEU A 499 -0.60 25.27 9.27
C LEU A 499 0.93 25.29 9.23
N LYS A 500 1.54 26.36 8.72
CA LYS A 500 3.00 26.50 8.70
C LYS A 500 3.59 26.47 10.12
N ASP A 501 3.02 27.25 11.04
CA ASP A 501 3.45 27.30 12.43
C ASP A 501 3.25 25.94 13.12
N TRP A 502 2.13 25.27 12.82
CA TRP A 502 1.85 23.93 13.31
C TRP A 502 2.89 22.90 12.84
N PHE A 503 3.30 22.96 11.58
CA PHE A 503 4.33 22.05 11.05
C PHE A 503 5.71 22.33 11.62
N GLU A 504 6.10 23.58 11.88
CA GLU A 504 7.33 23.89 12.62
C GLU A 504 7.25 23.35 14.06
N LYS A 505 6.07 23.40 14.68
CA LYS A 505 5.85 22.81 16.01
C LYS A 505 5.98 21.27 15.97
N ILE A 506 5.39 20.59 15.01
CA ILE A 506 5.57 19.13 14.82
C ILE A 506 7.05 18.81 14.59
N LYS A 507 7.74 19.57 13.75
CA LYS A 507 9.15 19.39 13.44
C LYS A 507 10.03 19.48 14.68
N SER A 508 9.69 20.34 15.65
CA SER A 508 10.43 20.40 16.93
C SER A 508 10.44 19.08 17.70
N LEU A 509 9.47 18.17 17.45
CA LEU A 509 9.48 16.84 18.06
C LEU A 509 10.68 15.98 17.62
N GLN A 510 11.34 16.31 16.51
CA GLN A 510 12.58 15.64 16.09
C GLN A 510 13.70 15.77 17.15
N GLU A 511 13.64 16.80 17.99
CA GLU A 511 14.59 17.02 19.09
C GLU A 511 14.21 16.24 20.36
N SER A 512 13.04 15.61 20.37
CA SER A 512 12.56 14.85 21.53
C SER A 512 13.15 13.44 21.57
N ASN A 513 13.19 12.88 22.78
CA ASN A 513 13.57 11.49 23.02
C ASN A 513 12.61 10.48 22.36
N LEU A 514 11.44 10.91 21.85
CA LEU A 514 10.55 10.04 21.05
C LEU A 514 11.13 9.74 19.67
N TRP A 515 11.93 10.63 19.07
CA TRP A 515 12.44 10.47 17.71
C TRP A 515 13.73 9.64 17.64
N THR A 516 14.51 9.56 18.72
CA THR A 516 15.80 8.85 18.76
C THR A 516 15.72 7.58 19.61
N ILE A 517 16.19 6.43 19.10
CA ILE A 517 16.39 5.22 19.93
C ILE A 517 17.84 5.19 20.43
N GLN A 518 18.05 5.07 21.74
CA GLN A 518 19.37 4.75 22.30
C GLN A 518 19.46 3.25 22.63
N TYR A 519 20.25 2.50 21.85
CA TYR A 519 20.46 1.06 22.06
C TYR A 519 21.61 0.75 23.04
N GLY A 520 22.55 1.70 23.23
CA GLY A 520 23.74 1.53 24.07
C GLY A 520 24.43 2.85 24.43
N ILE A 521 25.57 2.78 25.14
CA ILE A 521 26.39 3.96 25.45
C ILE A 521 26.89 4.56 24.12
N ARG A 522 26.37 5.74 23.75
CA ARG A 522 26.66 6.49 22.51
C ARG A 522 26.13 5.86 21.22
N GLU A 523 25.20 4.92 21.28
CA GLU A 523 24.52 4.38 20.10
C GLU A 523 23.13 5.00 19.97
N THR A 524 23.00 5.98 19.07
CA THR A 524 21.71 6.58 18.68
C THR A 524 21.31 6.11 17.29
N TYR A 525 20.13 5.50 17.18
CA TYR A 525 19.51 5.13 15.91
C TYR A 525 18.30 6.01 15.64
N GLU A 526 18.24 6.64 14.46
CA GLU A 526 17.05 7.34 13.96
C GLU A 526 16.14 6.32 13.27
N ASP A 527 14.89 6.20 13.73
CA ASP A 527 13.91 5.29 13.14
C ASP A 527 13.16 5.98 12.00
N TYR A 528 13.72 5.89 10.79
CA TYR A 528 13.14 6.49 9.60
C TYR A 528 11.80 5.87 9.21
N ILE A 529 11.49 4.64 9.64
CA ILE A 529 10.22 3.97 9.29
C ILE A 529 9.06 4.66 10.01
N PHE A 530 9.18 4.84 11.34
CA PHE A 530 8.22 5.60 12.14
C PHE A 530 7.99 7.02 11.60
N GLU A 531 9.08 7.73 11.27
CA GLU A 531 8.99 9.10 10.77
C GLU A 531 8.26 9.17 9.41
N LEU A 532 8.53 8.23 8.51
CA LEU A 532 7.84 8.13 7.22
C LEU A 532 6.35 7.79 7.39
N GLU A 533 6.00 6.86 8.27
CA GLU A 533 4.59 6.50 8.53
C GLU A 533 3.79 7.67 9.13
N LEU A 534 4.39 8.40 10.07
CA LEU A 534 3.79 9.60 10.64
C LEU A 534 3.53 10.65 9.57
N TYR A 535 4.52 10.94 8.73
CA TYR A 535 4.35 11.92 7.66
C TYR A 535 3.37 11.45 6.58
N ASP A 536 3.39 10.18 6.22
CA ASP A 536 2.42 9.60 5.28
C ASP A 536 0.98 9.77 5.80
N ASN A 537 0.73 9.43 7.06
CA ASN A 537 -0.56 9.65 7.70
C ASN A 537 -1.01 11.11 7.65
N LEU A 538 -0.10 12.07 7.89
CA LEU A 538 -0.40 13.50 7.77
C LEU A 538 -0.66 13.94 6.32
N THR A 539 -0.08 13.29 5.29
CA THR A 539 -0.35 13.63 3.88
C THR A 539 -1.77 13.30 3.44
N SER A 540 -2.44 12.41 4.16
CA SER A 540 -3.86 12.10 3.91
C SER A 540 -4.78 13.30 4.18
N ILE A 541 -4.31 14.31 4.92
CA ILE A 541 -4.98 15.60 5.09
C ILE A 541 -4.64 16.49 3.88
N PRO A 542 -5.61 16.83 3.00
CA PRO A 542 -5.33 17.52 1.74
C PRO A 542 -4.54 18.83 1.89
N GLU A 543 -4.85 19.60 2.92
CA GLU A 543 -4.26 20.91 3.24
C GLU A 543 -2.79 20.79 3.69
N CYS A 544 -2.38 19.60 4.16
CA CYS A 544 -1.05 19.36 4.72
C CYS A 544 0.00 18.95 3.68
N LYS A 545 -0.43 18.53 2.47
CA LYS A 545 0.45 17.91 1.45
C LYS A 545 1.67 18.76 1.08
N LEU A 546 1.49 20.08 0.95
CA LEU A 546 2.56 20.98 0.54
C LEU A 546 3.62 21.19 1.64
N PHE A 547 3.21 21.18 2.91
CA PHE A 547 4.11 21.37 4.05
C PHE A 547 4.95 20.11 4.34
N LEU A 548 4.46 18.94 3.95
CA LEU A 548 5.15 17.66 4.12
C LEU A 548 6.23 17.41 3.07
N LEU A 549 6.19 18.07 1.90
CA LEU A 549 7.25 17.97 0.90
C LEU A 549 8.60 18.46 1.43
N GLU A 550 8.60 19.52 2.25
CA GLU A 550 9.82 20.04 2.88
C GLU A 550 10.39 19.04 3.89
N LEU A 551 9.53 18.38 4.68
CA LEU A 551 9.93 17.36 5.65
C LEU A 551 10.47 16.09 4.98
N LEU A 552 9.82 15.61 3.92
CA LEU A 552 10.30 14.48 3.13
C LEU A 552 11.64 14.78 2.45
N GLN A 553 11.87 16.02 2.00
CA GLN A 553 13.15 16.45 1.45
C GLN A 553 14.26 16.42 2.52
N ILE A 554 13.94 16.75 3.77
CA ILE A 554 14.86 16.62 4.91
C ILE A 554 15.18 15.15 5.18
N CYS A 555 14.18 14.26 5.24
CA CYS A 555 14.41 12.82 5.40
C CYS A 555 15.30 12.26 4.29
N LYS A 556 15.05 12.66 3.03
CA LYS A 556 15.90 12.31 1.88
C LYS A 556 17.34 12.81 2.04
N ASN A 557 17.54 14.03 2.54
CA ASN A 557 18.87 14.58 2.76
C ASN A 557 19.60 13.87 3.91
N LYS A 558 18.90 13.57 5.02
CA LYS A 558 19.44 12.77 6.13
C LYS A 558 19.85 11.37 5.65
N PHE A 559 19.01 10.71 4.87
CA PHE A 559 19.29 9.40 4.28
C PHE A 559 20.48 9.40 3.31
N LYS A 560 20.63 10.46 2.51
CA LYS A 560 21.83 10.63 1.66
C LYS A 560 23.10 10.77 2.50
N ASN A 561 23.04 11.52 3.59
CA ASN A 561 24.18 11.75 4.48
C ASN A 561 24.55 10.49 5.28
N SER A 562 23.57 9.66 5.66
CA SER A 562 23.84 8.38 6.32
C SER A 562 24.42 7.34 5.37
N LEU A 563 23.96 7.28 4.12
CA LEU A 563 24.56 6.45 3.07
C LEU A 563 26.00 6.87 2.73
N SER A 564 26.30 8.17 2.64
CA SER A 564 27.68 8.63 2.40
C SER A 564 28.65 8.20 3.51
N ASN A 565 28.16 8.00 4.74
CA ASN A 565 28.96 7.52 5.86
C ASN A 565 29.08 5.98 5.91
N LEU A 566 28.19 5.23 5.25
CA LEU A 566 28.27 3.77 5.12
C LEU A 566 29.21 3.30 3.99
N PHE A 567 29.51 4.18 3.03
CA PHE A 567 30.38 3.86 1.88
C PHE A 567 31.87 4.21 2.06
N PHE A 568 32.31 4.61 3.26
CA PHE A 568 33.73 4.72 3.57
C PHE A 568 34.10 4.01 4.89
N PRO A 569 34.40 2.70 4.81
CA PRO A 569 35.35 2.11 5.76
C PRO A 569 36.52 1.40 5.07
N PHE A 570 36.79 1.68 3.79
CA PHE A 570 38.00 1.21 3.10
C PHE A 570 38.61 2.35 2.29
N GLN A 571 39.42 3.16 2.96
CA GLN A 571 40.65 3.69 2.36
C GLN A 571 41.83 2.98 3.00
#